data_AF-A0A0B7JYG5-F1
#
_entry.id   AF-A0A0B7JYG5-F1
#
_cell.length_a   1.000
_cell.length_b   1.000
_cell.length_c   1.000
_cell.angle_alpha   90.00
_cell.angle_beta   90.00
_cell.angle_gamma   90.00
#
_symmetry.space_group_name_H-M   'P 1'
#
loop_
_entity.id
_entity.type
_entity.pdbx_description
1 polymer ?
#
loop_
_entity_poly.entity_id
_entity_poly.type
_entity_poly.pdbx_seq_one_letter_code
_entity_poly.pdbx_strand_id
1 'polypeptide(L)'
;MGGLVTPYDNGNTAPQPLDEIFIYDAQDNRWSKQKAVGEIPQHRRRFCIDAAWAPDKSSFNIYLWGGHSIYPPVTNVTSYSDIYVLTLPSFQWVKAFPDTSGNYTLPENGKYGSSCNMVKNMSQFIVVGGNYTDSPTDKCDDEWWGAHNLWTGTFQNAGNNNDKWWALFNSEVNTNVVPKIVYDVVGGTKEGGATVKQPKNGYDSGNTLLSMLMTRTASPPERKPTRQVNATSSPSPRNGGSSKLGTGPIVGIVIGCAVA
;
A
#
# COMPACT_ATOMS: atom_id res chain seq x y z
N MET A 1 -8.53 -1.86 12.11
CA MET A 1 -8.91 -0.46 11.81
C MET A 1 -9.84 -0.47 10.60
N GLY A 2 -10.86 0.38 10.59
CA GLY A 2 -11.88 0.37 9.54
C GLY A 2 -12.73 -0.91 9.51
N GLY A 3 -13.80 -0.93 8.73
CA GLY A 3 -14.76 -2.04 8.68
C GLY A 3 -15.97 -1.85 9.60
N LEU A 4 -16.63 -2.97 9.89
CA LEU A 4 -17.78 -3.04 10.79
C LEU A 4 -17.40 -3.85 12.02
N VAL A 5 -17.92 -3.45 13.17
CA VAL A 5 -17.88 -4.20 14.43
C VAL A 5 -19.28 -4.43 14.94
N THR A 6 -19.45 -5.45 15.78
CA THR A 6 -20.66 -5.69 16.55
C THR A 6 -20.35 -5.35 18.02
N PRO A 7 -20.46 -4.07 18.43
CA PRO A 7 -20.05 -3.65 19.77
C PRO A 7 -20.96 -4.22 20.86
N TYR A 8 -22.14 -4.71 20.48
CA TYR A 8 -23.10 -5.37 21.33
C TYR A 8 -23.41 -6.73 20.72
N ASP A 9 -23.51 -7.78 21.54
CA ASP A 9 -23.87 -9.16 21.12
C ASP A 9 -25.37 -9.29 20.75
N ASN A 10 -25.96 -8.24 20.19
CA ASN A 10 -27.35 -8.15 19.79
C ASN A 10 -27.54 -8.07 18.26
N GLY A 11 -26.47 -8.27 17.49
CA GLY A 11 -26.48 -8.26 16.03
C GLY A 11 -26.39 -6.87 15.38
N ASN A 12 -26.42 -5.78 16.16
CA ASN A 12 -26.23 -4.43 15.61
C ASN A 12 -24.77 -4.20 15.23
N THR A 13 -24.56 -3.61 14.05
CA THR A 13 -23.22 -3.24 13.58
C THR A 13 -22.96 -1.74 13.76
N ALA A 14 -21.71 -1.41 14.03
CA ALA A 14 -21.20 -0.05 14.09
C ALA A 14 -19.92 0.05 13.25
N PRO A 15 -19.57 1.24 12.73
CA PRO A 15 -18.30 1.42 12.04
C PRO A 15 -17.13 1.25 13.01
N GLN A 16 -16.09 0.56 12.59
CA GLN A 16 -14.82 0.59 13.28
C GLN A 16 -14.09 1.89 12.90
N PRO A 17 -13.80 2.78 13.86
CA PRO A 17 -13.06 3.99 13.56
C PRO A 17 -11.65 3.69 13.04
N LEU A 18 -11.12 4.60 12.22
CA LEU A 18 -9.75 4.52 11.70
C LEU A 18 -8.72 5.18 12.62
N ASP A 19 -9.19 5.83 13.69
CA ASP A 19 -8.31 6.30 14.77
C ASP A 19 -7.92 5.18 15.74
N GLU A 20 -8.59 4.02 15.75
CA GLU A 20 -8.22 2.90 16.61
C GLU A 20 -7.47 1.84 15.78
N ILE A 21 -6.15 1.80 15.97
CA ILE A 21 -5.23 0.93 15.25
C ILE A 21 -5.00 -0.34 16.06
N PHE A 22 -5.28 -1.49 15.45
CA PHE A 22 -5.06 -2.80 16.07
C PHE A 22 -3.75 -3.35 15.53
N ILE A 23 -2.86 -3.73 16.44
CA ILE A 23 -1.58 -4.32 16.10
C ILE A 23 -1.49 -5.68 16.79
N TYR A 24 -1.21 -6.70 16.00
CA TYR A 24 -0.99 -8.03 16.50
C TYR A 24 0.50 -8.35 16.46
N ASP A 25 1.07 -8.63 17.63
CA ASP A 25 2.41 -9.20 17.73
C ASP A 25 2.29 -10.73 17.64
N ALA A 26 2.83 -11.31 16.56
CA ALA A 26 2.82 -12.75 16.35
C ALA A 26 3.81 -13.52 17.23
N GLN A 27 4.87 -12.86 17.75
CA GLN A 27 5.82 -13.50 18.66
C GLN A 27 5.21 -13.65 20.05
N ASP A 28 4.59 -12.58 20.54
CA ASP A 28 3.96 -12.54 21.86
C ASP A 28 2.49 -12.98 21.84
N ASN A 29 1.96 -13.32 20.65
CA ASN A 29 0.56 -13.70 20.40
C ASN A 29 -0.44 -12.72 21.06
N ARG A 30 -0.21 -11.42 20.87
CA ARG A 30 -0.94 -10.39 21.61
C ARG A 30 -1.44 -9.28 20.72
N TRP A 31 -2.70 -8.89 20.93
CA TRP A 31 -3.29 -7.69 20.35
C TRP A 31 -3.03 -6.47 21.23
N SER A 32 -2.70 -5.36 20.58
CA SER A 32 -2.63 -4.02 21.16
C SER A 32 -3.55 -3.09 20.38
N LYS A 33 -4.11 -2.09 21.07
CA LYS A 33 -4.97 -1.06 20.45
C LYS A 33 -4.36 0.30 20.74
N GLN A 34 -4.05 1.07 19.71
CA GLN A 34 -3.43 2.38 19.83
C GLN A 34 -4.25 3.41 19.10
N LYS A 35 -4.60 4.51 19.79
CA LYS A 35 -5.22 5.68 19.18
C LYS A 35 -4.23 6.42 18.29
N ALA A 36 -4.66 6.69 17.07
CA ALA A 36 -3.99 7.52 16.09
C ALA A 36 -4.52 8.96 16.14
N VAL A 37 -3.69 9.90 15.69
CA VAL A 37 -3.99 11.33 15.63
C VAL A 37 -3.84 11.87 14.21
N GLY A 38 -4.12 13.15 13.99
CA GLY A 38 -3.96 13.79 12.68
C GLY A 38 -5.25 13.76 11.85
N GLU A 39 -5.09 13.68 10.53
CA GLU A 39 -6.21 13.70 9.56
C GLU A 39 -6.83 12.30 9.45
N ILE A 40 -7.64 11.94 10.45
CA ILE A 40 -8.24 10.61 10.54
C ILE A 40 -9.24 10.40 9.38
N PRO A 41 -9.09 9.34 8.57
CA PRO A 41 -10.03 9.06 7.50
C PRO A 41 -11.43 8.74 8.05
N GLN A 42 -12.46 9.16 7.32
CA GLN A 42 -13.85 8.86 7.66
C GLN A 42 -14.14 7.36 7.60
N HIS A 43 -15.19 6.92 8.31
CA HIS A 43 -15.57 5.52 8.41
C HIS A 43 -15.77 4.87 7.03
N ARG A 44 -15.05 3.76 6.83
CA ARG A 44 -15.00 3.04 5.56
C ARG A 44 -14.68 1.56 5.75
N ARG A 45 -15.11 0.74 4.79
CA ARG A 45 -14.78 -0.70 4.64
C ARG A 45 -14.34 -0.98 3.21
N ARG A 46 -13.73 -2.14 2.97
CA ARG A 46 -13.32 -2.57 1.61
C ARG A 46 -12.44 -1.53 0.90
N PHE A 47 -11.68 -0.78 1.66
CA PHE A 47 -10.60 0.07 1.16
C PHE A 47 -9.38 -0.81 0.90
N CYS A 48 -8.41 -0.28 0.16
CA CYS A 48 -7.17 -0.98 -0.08
C CYS A 48 -6.01 -0.33 0.66
N ILE A 49 -5.13 -1.13 1.26
CA ILE A 49 -3.93 -0.65 1.95
C ILE A 49 -2.71 -1.48 1.61
N ASP A 50 -1.55 -0.86 1.65
CA ASP A 50 -0.26 -1.54 1.68
C ASP A 50 0.80 -0.63 2.34
N ALA A 51 1.98 -1.15 2.65
CA ALA A 51 3.00 -0.45 3.44
C ALA A 51 4.30 -0.22 2.68
N ALA A 52 4.87 0.98 2.85
CA ALA A 52 6.22 1.31 2.44
C ALA A 52 7.02 1.82 3.67
N TRP A 53 8.34 1.78 3.62
CA TRP A 53 9.18 2.34 4.70
C TRP A 53 10.20 3.33 4.16
N ALA A 54 10.62 4.26 5.03
CA ALA A 54 11.73 5.16 4.74
C ALA A 54 13.00 4.36 4.37
N PRO A 55 13.89 4.88 3.51
CA PRO A 55 15.13 4.20 3.15
C PRO A 55 15.95 3.70 4.34
N ASP A 56 16.00 4.47 5.42
CA ASP A 56 16.68 4.14 6.67
C ASP A 56 15.81 3.37 7.69
N LYS A 57 14.56 3.05 7.34
CA LYS A 57 13.55 2.41 8.20
C LYS A 57 13.22 3.19 9.48
N SER A 58 13.47 4.50 9.48
CA SER A 58 13.12 5.37 10.62
C SER A 58 11.62 5.60 10.78
N SER A 59 10.85 5.43 9.70
CA SER A 59 9.39 5.45 9.67
C SER A 59 8.83 4.38 8.72
N PHE A 60 7.65 3.86 9.07
CA PHE A 60 6.87 2.93 8.26
C PHE A 60 5.54 3.61 7.93
N ASN A 61 5.13 3.57 6.67
CA ASN A 61 4.05 4.37 6.12
C ASN A 61 3.04 3.44 5.44
N ILE A 62 1.85 3.35 6.00
CA ILE A 62 0.75 2.52 5.50
C ILE A 62 -0.14 3.41 4.64
N TYR A 63 -0.17 3.15 3.35
CA TYR A 63 -0.97 3.89 2.38
C TYR A 63 -2.36 3.26 2.30
N LEU A 64 -3.38 4.10 2.39
CA LEU A 64 -4.78 3.73 2.25
C LEU A 64 -5.36 4.46 1.05
N TRP A 65 -6.09 3.71 0.22
CA TRP A 65 -6.86 4.27 -0.87
C TRP A 65 -8.30 3.78 -0.87
N GLY A 66 -9.20 4.73 -1.10
CA GLY A 66 -10.61 4.52 -1.36
C GLY A 66 -11.39 3.85 -0.23
N GLY A 67 -12.41 3.07 -0.60
CA GLY A 67 -13.28 2.33 0.30
C GLY A 67 -14.75 2.75 0.22
N HIS A 68 -15.63 1.86 0.68
CA HIS A 68 -17.07 2.08 0.77
C HIS A 68 -17.40 2.77 2.09
N SER A 69 -18.20 3.83 2.05
CA SER A 69 -18.60 4.56 3.25
C SER A 69 -19.49 3.72 4.17
N ILE A 70 -19.48 4.04 5.47
CA ILE A 70 -20.27 3.35 6.48
C ILE A 70 -20.95 4.40 7.36
N TYR A 71 -22.24 4.21 7.59
CA TYR A 71 -23.04 4.97 8.54
C TYR A 71 -22.91 4.38 9.97
N PRO A 72 -22.89 5.19 11.05
CA PRO A 72 -22.85 6.67 11.13
C PRO A 72 -21.44 7.30 11.10
N PRO A 73 -21.30 8.62 10.87
CA PRO A 73 -22.38 9.56 10.55
C PRO A 73 -22.89 9.37 9.13
N VAL A 74 -24.02 9.99 8.79
CA VAL A 74 -24.44 10.07 7.38
C VAL A 74 -23.38 10.88 6.65
N THR A 75 -22.89 10.32 5.56
CA THR A 75 -21.96 10.98 4.64
C THR A 75 -22.66 11.15 3.30
N ASN A 76 -22.37 12.24 2.59
CA ASN A 76 -22.85 12.49 1.24
C ASN A 76 -22.07 11.73 0.16
N VAL A 77 -21.10 10.89 0.55
CA VAL A 77 -20.32 10.05 -0.34
C VAL A 77 -20.57 8.57 -0.07
N THR A 78 -20.75 7.79 -1.13
CA THR A 78 -21.01 6.35 -1.05
C THR A 78 -19.70 5.55 -1.09
N SER A 79 -18.69 6.07 -1.78
CA SER A 79 -17.30 5.60 -1.70
C SER A 79 -16.31 6.75 -1.77
N TYR A 80 -15.07 6.47 -1.39
CA TYR A 80 -13.98 7.44 -1.36
C TYR A 80 -12.99 7.19 -2.49
N SER A 81 -12.32 8.26 -2.93
CA SER A 81 -11.21 8.24 -3.88
C SER A 81 -9.96 8.95 -3.34
N ASP A 82 -9.93 9.18 -2.03
CA ASP A 82 -8.88 9.88 -1.31
C ASP A 82 -7.73 8.92 -0.95
N ILE A 83 -6.58 9.51 -0.63
CA ILE A 83 -5.39 8.79 -0.20
C ILE A 83 -5.02 9.29 1.18
N TYR A 84 -4.74 8.36 2.08
CA TYR A 84 -4.20 8.64 3.40
C TYR A 84 -2.95 7.83 3.66
N VAL A 85 -2.07 8.36 4.50
CA VAL A 85 -0.87 7.68 4.96
C VAL A 85 -0.89 7.64 6.49
N LEU A 86 -0.93 6.44 7.06
CA LEU A 86 -0.70 6.23 8.49
C LEU A 86 0.77 5.97 8.71
N THR A 87 1.43 6.82 9.48
CA THR A 87 2.86 6.69 9.77
C THR A 87 3.10 6.12 11.17
N LEU A 88 4.04 5.18 11.25
CA LEU A 88 4.51 4.51 12.45
C LEU A 88 5.99 4.85 12.68
N PRO A 89 6.43 4.99 13.94
CA PRO A 89 5.69 4.70 15.18
C PRO A 89 4.92 5.88 15.78
N SER A 90 4.69 6.96 15.03
CA SER A 90 3.96 8.15 15.52
C SER A 90 2.44 7.97 15.57
N PHE A 91 1.89 6.93 14.95
CA PHE A 91 0.44 6.68 14.84
C PHE A 91 -0.30 7.95 14.39
N GLN A 92 0.19 8.54 13.32
CA GLN A 92 -0.39 9.77 12.78
C GLN A 92 -0.88 9.55 11.36
N TRP A 93 -2.14 9.92 11.14
CA TRP A 93 -2.71 10.00 9.82
C TRP A 93 -2.35 11.32 9.15
N VAL A 94 -1.94 11.21 7.90
CA VAL A 94 -1.70 12.32 6.99
C VAL A 94 -2.58 12.10 5.77
N LYS A 95 -3.40 13.10 5.44
CA LYS A 95 -4.16 13.06 4.19
C LYS A 95 -3.27 13.51 3.04
N ALA A 96 -3.30 12.76 1.95
CA ALA A 96 -2.42 12.94 0.81
C ALA A 96 -3.12 13.50 -0.43
N PHE A 97 -4.39 13.12 -0.64
CA PHE A 97 -5.17 13.47 -1.82
C PHE A 97 -6.66 13.42 -1.49
N PRO A 98 -7.51 14.25 -2.12
CA PRO A 98 -7.19 15.30 -3.11
C PRO A 98 -6.59 16.58 -2.50
N ASP A 99 -6.73 16.74 -1.20
CA ASP A 99 -6.16 17.82 -0.40
C ASP A 99 -5.43 17.22 0.81
N THR A 100 -4.79 18.07 1.62
CA THR A 100 -3.99 17.64 2.77
C THR A 100 -4.73 17.79 4.11
N SER A 101 -6.01 18.18 4.10
CA SER A 101 -6.78 18.41 5.32
C SER A 101 -8.28 18.25 5.11
N GLY A 102 -9.00 17.86 6.17
CA GLY A 102 -10.46 17.81 6.17
C GLY A 102 -11.02 16.58 5.44
N ASN A 103 -12.32 16.60 5.15
CA ASN A 103 -13.08 15.41 4.76
C ASN A 103 -13.42 15.32 3.27
N TYR A 104 -12.88 16.21 2.44
CA TYR A 104 -13.20 16.21 1.01
C TYR A 104 -12.64 14.98 0.29
N THR A 105 -13.39 14.45 -0.67
CA THR A 105 -12.97 13.36 -1.58
C THR A 105 -13.61 13.64 -2.94
N LEU A 106 -13.20 12.94 -4.01
CA LEU A 106 -13.78 13.08 -5.35
C LEU A 106 -14.78 11.93 -5.59
N PRO A 107 -16.08 12.09 -5.27
CA PRO A 107 -17.00 10.95 -5.24
C PRO A 107 -17.15 10.26 -6.59
N GLU A 108 -16.99 11.00 -7.70
CA GLU A 108 -17.07 10.49 -9.07
C GLU A 108 -16.01 9.42 -9.41
N ASN A 109 -14.92 9.40 -8.64
CA ASN A 109 -13.80 8.47 -8.78
C ASN A 109 -13.72 7.49 -7.60
N GLY A 110 -14.74 7.50 -6.73
CA GLY A 110 -14.80 6.66 -5.56
C GLY A 110 -14.91 5.19 -5.92
N LYS A 111 -14.06 4.36 -5.31
CA LYS A 111 -14.01 2.92 -5.57
C LYS A 111 -13.81 2.13 -4.28
N TYR A 112 -14.37 0.92 -4.26
CA TYR A 112 -14.22 -0.03 -3.17
C TYR A 112 -14.02 -1.45 -3.67
N GLY A 113 -13.44 -2.30 -2.83
CA GLY A 113 -13.16 -3.71 -3.16
C GLY A 113 -12.06 -3.88 -4.21
N SER A 114 -11.20 -2.88 -4.37
CA SER A 114 -9.98 -2.99 -5.18
C SER A 114 -8.90 -3.78 -4.46
N SER A 115 -7.98 -4.34 -5.23
CA SER A 115 -6.71 -4.88 -4.74
C SER A 115 -5.59 -3.87 -4.98
N CYS A 116 -4.56 -3.88 -4.15
CA CYS A 116 -3.45 -2.95 -4.29
C CYS A 116 -2.16 -3.57 -3.77
N ASN A 117 -1.03 -3.16 -4.37
CA ASN A 117 0.27 -3.73 -4.07
C ASN A 117 1.37 -2.66 -4.22
N MET A 118 2.29 -2.63 -3.26
CA MET A 118 3.55 -1.93 -3.35
C MET A 118 4.49 -2.69 -4.26
N VAL A 119 5.00 -2.03 -5.29
CA VAL A 119 5.92 -2.58 -6.28
C VAL A 119 7.19 -1.75 -6.34
N LYS A 120 8.20 -2.28 -7.05
CA LYS A 120 9.44 -1.55 -7.36
C LYS A 120 10.15 -0.98 -6.11
N ASN A 121 10.38 -1.86 -5.13
CA ASN A 121 10.93 -1.50 -3.83
C ASN A 121 10.09 -0.42 -3.13
N MET A 122 8.76 -0.57 -3.21
CA MET A 122 7.74 0.30 -2.61
C MET A 122 7.74 1.75 -3.10
N SER A 123 8.32 2.04 -4.28
CA SER A 123 8.27 3.37 -4.89
C SER A 123 6.91 3.68 -5.54
N GLN A 124 6.13 2.63 -5.79
CA GLN A 124 4.89 2.68 -6.56
C GLN A 124 3.85 1.75 -5.94
N PHE A 125 2.61 2.22 -5.90
CA PHE A 125 1.45 1.57 -5.32
C PHE A 125 0.41 1.38 -6.42
N ILE A 126 0.28 0.15 -6.90
CA ILE A 126 -0.64 -0.17 -8.00
C ILE A 126 -1.98 -0.60 -7.40
N VAL A 127 -3.05 0.05 -7.82
CA VAL A 127 -4.44 -0.29 -7.48
C VAL A 127 -5.11 -0.90 -8.71
N VAL A 128 -5.73 -2.07 -8.55
CA VAL A 128 -6.36 -2.82 -9.64
C VAL A 128 -7.81 -3.16 -9.30
N GLY A 129 -8.70 -2.92 -10.27
CA GLY A 129 -10.11 -3.30 -10.18
C GLY A 129 -10.87 -2.49 -9.12
N GLY A 130 -11.97 -3.06 -8.61
CA GLY A 130 -12.91 -2.42 -7.68
C GLY A 130 -14.20 -1.97 -8.36
N ASN A 131 -15.12 -1.45 -7.55
CA ASN A 131 -16.46 -1.07 -7.98
C ASN A 131 -16.74 0.40 -7.67
N TYR A 132 -17.36 1.10 -8.61
CA TYR A 132 -17.97 2.40 -8.38
C TYR A 132 -19.30 2.24 -7.63
N THR A 133 -19.60 3.14 -6.71
CA THR A 133 -20.88 3.13 -5.96
C THR A 133 -21.99 3.91 -6.64
N ASP A 134 -21.62 5.01 -7.31
CA ASP A 134 -22.57 6.02 -7.80
C ASP A 134 -22.65 6.06 -9.33
N SER A 135 -22.15 5.01 -9.99
CA SER A 135 -22.19 4.90 -11.45
C SER A 135 -23.25 3.90 -11.90
N PRO A 136 -23.96 4.14 -13.01
CA PRO A 136 -24.69 3.06 -13.67
C PRO A 136 -23.72 1.89 -13.93
N THR A 137 -24.27 0.68 -13.85
CA THR A 137 -23.56 -0.62 -13.84
C THR A 137 -22.70 -0.91 -15.09
N ASP A 138 -22.61 0.05 -16.01
CA ASP A 138 -21.92 -0.01 -17.30
C ASP A 138 -20.64 0.85 -17.39
N LYS A 139 -20.30 1.64 -16.36
CA LYS A 139 -19.02 2.39 -16.36
C LYS A 139 -17.84 1.45 -16.10
N CYS A 140 -17.23 1.00 -17.18
CA CYS A 140 -15.92 0.37 -17.15
C CYS A 140 -14.86 1.40 -16.73
N ASP A 141 -13.91 0.95 -15.92
CA ASP A 141 -12.66 1.67 -15.68
C ASP A 141 -11.72 1.39 -16.86
N ASP A 142 -12.03 2.01 -18.00
CA ASP A 142 -11.32 1.84 -19.26
C ASP A 142 -10.01 2.64 -19.30
N GLU A 143 -9.92 3.69 -18.49
CA GLU A 143 -8.69 4.42 -18.25
C GLU A 143 -7.62 3.46 -17.67
N TRP A 144 -6.53 3.29 -18.45
CA TRP A 144 -5.40 2.40 -18.14
C TRP A 144 -5.78 0.96 -17.78
N TRP A 145 -6.85 0.43 -18.39
CA TRP A 145 -7.31 -0.96 -18.21
C TRP A 145 -7.62 -1.32 -16.75
N GLY A 146 -8.12 -0.36 -15.98
CA GLY A 146 -8.52 -0.57 -14.58
C GLY A 146 -7.34 -0.75 -13.62
N ALA A 147 -6.13 -0.37 -14.05
CA ALA A 147 -4.92 -0.37 -13.25
C ALA A 147 -4.39 1.05 -13.08
N HIS A 148 -4.37 1.52 -11.83
CA HIS A 148 -3.99 2.88 -11.47
C HIS A 148 -2.73 2.84 -10.65
N ASN A 149 -1.73 3.63 -11.06
CA ASN A 149 -0.45 3.69 -10.37
C ASN A 149 -0.31 4.98 -9.58
N LEU A 150 0.00 4.82 -8.30
CA LEU A 150 0.33 5.89 -7.37
C LEU A 150 1.83 5.86 -7.07
N TRP A 151 2.47 7.02 -7.07
CA TRP A 151 3.85 7.14 -6.66
C TRP A 151 3.94 7.49 -5.18
N THR A 152 4.58 6.65 -4.37
CA THR A 152 4.58 6.76 -2.90
C THR A 152 5.33 8.01 -2.43
N GLY A 153 6.43 8.36 -3.09
CA GLY A 153 7.16 9.61 -2.91
C GLY A 153 6.68 10.75 -3.81
N THR A 154 5.44 10.70 -4.32
CA THR A 154 4.82 11.62 -5.29
C THR A 154 5.50 11.60 -6.67
N PHE A 155 5.23 12.57 -7.55
CA PHE A 155 5.68 12.58 -8.94
C PHE A 155 7.16 12.22 -9.12
N GLN A 156 7.42 11.20 -9.95
CA GLN A 156 8.75 10.64 -10.20
C GLN A 156 9.49 10.19 -8.94
N ASN A 157 8.78 9.94 -7.84
CA ASN A 157 9.31 9.60 -6.54
C ASN A 157 10.30 10.63 -5.99
N ALA A 158 10.09 11.92 -6.31
CA ALA A 158 11.04 12.98 -5.95
C ALA A 158 11.09 13.27 -4.44
N GLY A 159 10.02 12.95 -3.71
CA GLY A 159 9.88 13.13 -2.27
C GLY A 159 9.68 14.59 -1.82
N ASN A 160 9.60 15.55 -2.74
CA ASN A 160 9.52 16.98 -2.42
C ASN A 160 8.27 17.68 -2.98
N ASN A 161 7.50 17.01 -3.82
CA ASN A 161 6.24 17.49 -4.36
C ASN A 161 5.08 16.90 -3.56
N ASN A 162 3.94 17.58 -3.49
CA ASN A 162 2.75 17.11 -2.79
C ASN A 162 1.55 16.89 -3.73
N ASP A 163 1.62 17.36 -4.97
CA ASP A 163 0.40 17.62 -5.74
C ASP A 163 0.10 16.55 -6.80
N LYS A 164 0.99 15.56 -6.96
CA LYS A 164 0.92 14.57 -8.05
C LYS A 164 1.23 13.16 -7.54
N TRP A 165 0.17 12.50 -7.09
CA TRP A 165 0.19 11.11 -6.61
C TRP A 165 -0.03 10.11 -7.75
N TRP A 166 -1.02 10.37 -8.59
CA TRP A 166 -1.38 9.54 -9.74
C TRP A 166 -0.46 9.83 -10.92
N ALA A 167 0.24 8.81 -11.41
CA ALA A 167 1.03 8.89 -12.64
C ALA A 167 1.32 7.49 -13.18
N LEU A 168 1.65 7.42 -14.47
CA LEU A 168 1.98 6.17 -15.14
C LEU A 168 3.09 5.40 -14.41
N PHE A 169 2.98 4.08 -14.49
CA PHE A 169 3.99 3.17 -13.97
C PHE A 169 5.34 3.41 -14.66
N ASN A 170 6.42 3.39 -13.90
CA ASN A 170 7.78 3.47 -14.41
C ASN A 170 8.66 2.35 -13.83
N SER A 171 9.18 1.50 -14.71
CA SER A 171 10.03 0.37 -14.33
C SER A 171 11.44 0.77 -13.89
N GLU A 172 11.89 1.99 -14.15
CA GLU A 172 13.23 2.47 -13.80
C GLU A 172 13.32 2.94 -12.35
N VAL A 173 12.21 3.35 -11.75
CA VAL A 173 12.19 3.84 -10.37
C VAL A 173 12.07 2.68 -9.40
N ASN A 174 13.19 2.35 -8.76
CA ASN A 174 13.36 1.15 -7.92
C ASN A 174 13.84 1.47 -6.50
N THR A 175 13.65 2.70 -6.03
CA THR A 175 13.96 3.10 -4.65
C THR A 175 12.77 3.86 -4.12
N ASN A 176 12.37 3.60 -2.87
CA ASN A 176 11.33 4.38 -2.20
C ASN A 176 11.92 5.64 -1.55
N VAL A 177 11.11 6.69 -1.39
CA VAL A 177 11.43 7.85 -0.55
C VAL A 177 10.23 8.20 0.32
N VAL A 178 10.43 9.00 1.35
CA VAL A 178 9.34 9.54 2.17
C VAL A 178 8.78 10.79 1.49
N PRO A 179 7.46 10.89 1.23
CA PRO A 179 6.85 12.08 0.65
C PRO A 179 6.87 13.24 1.65
N LYS A 180 6.87 14.48 1.13
CA LYS A 180 7.02 15.70 1.94
C LYS A 180 5.95 15.86 3.00
N ILE A 181 4.68 15.61 2.67
CA ILE A 181 3.60 15.63 3.65
C ILE A 181 3.84 14.70 4.87
N VAL A 182 4.62 13.63 4.71
CA VAL A 182 4.92 12.70 5.81
C VAL A 182 6.10 13.20 6.63
N TYR A 183 7.24 13.51 6.03
CA TYR A 183 8.40 13.97 6.82
C TYR A 183 8.22 15.38 7.40
N ASP A 184 7.30 16.20 6.88
CA ASP A 184 6.89 17.45 7.52
C ASP A 184 6.22 17.18 8.88
N VAL A 185 5.59 16.02 9.05
CA VAL A 185 4.85 15.63 10.25
C VAL A 185 5.71 14.82 11.22
N VAL A 186 6.54 13.89 10.72
CA VAL A 186 7.39 13.03 11.56
C VAL A 186 8.84 13.50 11.70
N GLY A 187 9.20 14.60 11.03
CA GLY A 187 10.56 15.10 10.91
C GLY A 187 11.42 14.26 9.96
N GLY A 188 12.68 14.68 9.81
CA GLY A 188 13.63 14.06 8.89
C GLY A 188 13.55 14.64 7.48
N THR A 189 13.77 13.79 6.49
CA THR A 189 13.88 14.12 5.06
C THR A 189 13.26 13.02 4.21
N LYS A 190 13.28 13.17 2.88
CA LYS A 190 12.81 12.13 1.96
C LYS A 190 13.64 10.84 2.06
N GLU A 191 14.89 10.92 2.50
CA GLU A 191 15.77 9.77 2.75
C GLU A 191 15.49 9.05 4.09
N GLY A 192 14.66 9.63 4.95
CA GLY A 192 14.40 9.14 6.30
C GLY A 192 14.87 10.10 7.39
N GLY A 193 15.25 9.57 8.55
CA GLY A 193 15.62 10.35 9.73
C GLY A 193 14.42 10.86 10.55
N ALA A 194 13.29 10.15 10.53
CA ALA A 194 12.12 10.54 11.31
C ALA A 194 12.48 10.70 12.80
N THR A 195 12.12 11.84 13.40
CA THR A 195 12.46 12.22 14.79
C THR A 195 11.28 11.99 15.74
N VAL A 196 10.05 11.96 15.23
CA VAL A 196 8.87 11.60 16.01
C VAL A 196 8.78 10.08 16.11
N LYS A 197 9.21 9.54 17.25
CA LYS A 197 9.35 8.09 17.50
C LYS A 197 8.22 7.46 18.31
N GLN A 198 7.16 8.20 18.61
CA GLN A 198 6.00 7.74 19.37
C GLN A 198 4.79 8.64 19.10
N PRO A 199 3.57 8.24 19.50
CA PRO A 199 2.41 9.11 19.37
C PRO A 199 2.58 10.43 20.14
N LYS A 200 1.95 11.50 19.64
CA LYS A 200 2.03 12.85 20.22
C LYS A 200 1.71 12.90 21.72
N ASN A 201 0.75 12.08 22.16
CA ASN A 201 0.31 11.99 23.56
C ASN A 201 0.91 10.77 24.30
N GLY A 202 1.92 10.12 23.72
CA GLY A 202 2.41 8.82 24.18
C GLY A 202 1.53 7.65 23.76
N TYR A 203 2.00 6.44 24.05
CA TYR A 203 1.21 5.22 23.83
C TYR A 203 0.05 5.13 24.83
N ASP A 204 -1.07 4.55 24.39
CA ASP A 204 -2.25 4.37 25.23
C ASP A 204 -1.95 3.50 26.47
N SER A 205 -2.75 3.67 27.52
CA SER A 205 -2.58 2.89 28.75
C SER A 205 -2.57 1.39 28.46
N GLY A 206 -1.53 0.69 28.93
CA GLY A 206 -1.33 -0.75 28.73
C GLY A 206 -0.51 -1.14 27.49
N ASN A 207 -0.10 -0.19 26.65
CA ASN A 207 0.67 -0.44 25.42
C ASN A 207 2.21 -0.40 25.61
N THR A 208 2.73 -0.68 26.79
CA THR A 208 4.19 -0.73 27.03
C THR A 208 4.91 -1.77 26.15
N LEU A 209 4.27 -2.91 25.88
CA LEU A 209 4.86 -3.90 24.96
C LEU A 209 4.87 -3.39 23.52
N LEU A 210 3.81 -2.69 23.10
CA LEU A 210 3.73 -2.09 21.78
C LEU A 210 4.81 -1.02 21.59
N SER A 211 5.06 -0.19 22.62
CA SER A 211 6.13 0.82 22.54
C SER A 211 7.50 0.16 22.38
N MET A 212 7.75 -0.96 23.07
CA MET A 212 8.98 -1.73 22.85
C MET A 212 9.04 -2.37 21.47
N LEU A 213 7.95 -2.98 20.99
CA LEU A 213 7.87 -3.59 19.66
C LEU A 213 8.23 -2.58 18.57
N MET A 214 7.75 -1.34 18.68
CA MET A 214 8.01 -0.26 17.71
C MET A 214 9.47 0.20 17.66
N THR A 215 10.30 -0.19 18.63
CA THR A 215 11.75 0.10 18.62
C THR A 215 12.58 -1.05 18.03
N ARG A 216 11.96 -2.21 17.76
CA ARG A 216 12.66 -3.39 17.25
C ARG A 216 12.83 -3.30 15.74
N THR A 217 14.04 -3.60 15.27
CA THR A 217 14.33 -3.78 13.85
C THR A 217 14.48 -5.26 13.54
N ALA A 218 13.65 -5.78 12.63
CA ALA A 218 13.82 -7.14 12.14
C ALA A 218 15.08 -7.23 11.27
N SER A 219 15.98 -8.15 11.62
CA SER A 219 17.14 -8.52 10.82
C SER A 219 16.98 -9.97 10.37
N PRO A 220 16.08 -10.25 9.40
CA PRO A 220 15.91 -11.61 8.92
C PRO A 220 17.21 -12.09 8.26
N PRO A 221 17.60 -13.36 8.44
CA PRO A 221 18.73 -13.92 7.72
C PRO A 221 18.45 -13.88 6.20
N GLU A 222 19.52 -13.73 5.42
CA GLU A 222 19.43 -13.78 3.97
C GLU A 222 18.81 -15.12 3.53
N ARG A 223 17.63 -15.05 2.89
CA ARG A 223 16.97 -16.25 2.39
C ARG A 223 17.70 -16.72 1.13
N LYS A 224 18.35 -17.88 1.21
CA LYS A 224 18.89 -18.55 0.03
C LYS A 224 17.76 -19.27 -0.73
N PRO A 225 17.80 -19.31 -2.07
CA PRO A 225 16.87 -20.13 -2.84
C PRO A 225 16.89 -21.56 -2.32
N THR A 226 15.73 -22.08 -1.91
CA THR A 226 15.59 -23.46 -1.42
C THR A 226 15.64 -24.49 -2.55
N ARG A 227 15.51 -24.03 -3.80
CA ARG A 227 15.58 -24.86 -5.00
C ARG A 227 16.80 -24.47 -5.82
N GLN A 228 17.77 -25.38 -5.92
CA GLN A 228 18.80 -25.28 -6.95
C GLN A 228 18.12 -25.44 -8.32
N VAL A 229 18.15 -24.38 -9.11
CA VAL A 229 17.88 -24.50 -10.54
C VAL A 229 19.20 -24.90 -11.16
N ASN A 230 19.41 -26.20 -11.37
CA ASN A 230 20.57 -26.65 -12.14
C ASN A 230 20.45 -26.01 -13.53
N ALA A 231 21.41 -25.18 -13.90
CA ALA A 231 21.51 -24.68 -15.26
C ALA A 231 21.65 -25.91 -16.18
N THR A 232 20.56 -26.31 -16.84
CA THR A 232 20.67 -27.20 -17.99
C THR A 232 21.52 -26.45 -19.00
N SER A 233 22.68 -27.01 -19.30
CA SER A 233 23.65 -26.53 -20.29
C SER A 233 22.92 -25.90 -21.47
N SER A 234 23.24 -24.64 -21.80
CA SER A 234 22.91 -24.07 -23.09
C SER A 234 23.28 -25.06 -24.18
N PRO A 235 22.39 -25.35 -25.15
CA PRO A 235 22.75 -26.24 -26.24
C PRO A 235 23.92 -25.61 -26.98
N SER A 236 25.03 -26.33 -27.07
CA SER A 236 26.19 -25.93 -27.87
C SER A 236 25.73 -25.66 -29.31
N PRO A 237 26.28 -24.65 -30.01
CA PRO A 237 25.99 -24.44 -31.42
C PRO A 237 26.40 -25.69 -32.19
N ARG A 238 25.43 -26.41 -32.75
CA ARG A 238 25.69 -27.60 -33.56
C ARG A 238 26.13 -27.11 -34.94
N ASN A 239 27.41 -27.31 -35.27
CA ASN A 239 27.93 -27.07 -36.61
C ASN A 239 27.04 -27.76 -37.64
N GLY A 240 26.66 -26.99 -38.67
CA GLY A 240 25.76 -27.43 -39.73
C GLY A 240 26.30 -28.66 -40.45
N GLY A 241 25.59 -29.77 -40.31
CA GLY A 241 25.70 -30.95 -41.14
C GLY A 241 24.31 -31.24 -41.70
N SER A 242 24.18 -31.16 -43.02
CA SER A 242 22.95 -31.36 -43.77
C SER A 242 22.42 -32.79 -43.61
N SER A 243 21.33 -32.97 -42.87
CA SER A 243 20.45 -34.13 -43.06
C SER A 243 19.03 -33.83 -42.58
N LYS A 244 18.08 -34.24 -43.41
CA LYS A 244 16.66 -33.92 -43.35
C LYS A 244 15.92 -34.74 -42.28
N LEU A 245 14.97 -34.04 -41.63
CA LEU A 245 13.63 -34.45 -41.15
C LEU A 245 13.47 -35.65 -40.20
N GLY A 246 12.77 -35.38 -39.09
CA GLY A 246 11.85 -36.32 -38.44
C GLY A 246 10.56 -35.59 -38.10
N THR A 247 9.45 -36.00 -38.72
CA THR A 247 8.11 -35.45 -38.52
C THR A 247 7.53 -35.98 -37.21
N GLY A 248 7.32 -35.12 -36.21
CA GLY A 248 6.71 -35.45 -34.92
C GLY A 248 6.35 -34.19 -34.10
N PRO A 249 5.32 -34.24 -33.23
CA PRO A 249 4.48 -33.08 -32.94
C PRO A 249 5.13 -32.04 -32.01
N ILE A 250 4.82 -30.79 -32.35
CA ILE A 250 5.29 -29.51 -31.80
C ILE A 250 5.18 -29.45 -30.27
N VAL A 251 6.32 -29.22 -29.60
CA VAL A 251 6.40 -28.89 -28.17
C VAL A 251 6.80 -27.43 -28.01
N GLY A 252 5.89 -26.67 -27.37
CA GLY A 252 6.12 -25.45 -26.58
C GLY A 252 7.09 -24.40 -27.13
N ILE A 253 6.55 -23.37 -27.80
CA ILE A 253 7.28 -22.11 -28.02
C ILE A 253 7.36 -21.36 -26.69
N VAL A 254 8.56 -21.23 -26.13
CA VAL A 254 8.90 -20.17 -25.18
C VAL A 254 9.41 -18.99 -26.00
N ILE A 255 8.60 -17.95 -26.17
CA ILE A 255 9.08 -16.65 -26.67
C ILE A 255 9.70 -15.92 -25.49
N GLY A 256 11.03 -15.96 -25.39
CA GLY A 256 11.80 -14.96 -24.66
C GLY A 256 12.20 -13.87 -25.63
N CYS A 257 11.54 -12.71 -25.59
CA CYS A 257 12.00 -11.52 -26.28
C CYS A 257 13.27 -10.99 -25.59
N ALA A 258 14.39 -11.05 -26.30
CA ALA A 258 15.58 -10.26 -26.00
C ALA A 258 15.27 -8.80 -26.36
N VAL A 259 15.56 -7.89 -25.42
CA VAL A 259 15.56 -6.44 -25.62
C VAL A 259 16.86 -6.07 -26.31
N ALA A 260 16.76 -5.33 -27.41
CA ALA A 260 17.78 -4.40 -27.89
C ALA A 260 17.34 -2.99 -27.48
#